data_AF-A0A9F5J347-F1
#
_entry.id   AF-A0A9F5J347-F1
#
_cell.length_a   1.000
_cell.length_b   1.000
_cell.length_c   1.000
_cell.angle_alpha   90.00
_cell.angle_beta   90.00
_cell.angle_gamma   90.00
#
_symmetry.space_group_name_H-M   'P 1'
#
loop_
_entity.id
_entity.type
_entity.pdbx_description
1 polymer ?
#
loop_
_entity_poly.entity_id
_entity_poly.type
_entity_poly.pdbx_seq_one_letter_code
_entity_poly.pdbx_strand_id
1 'polypeptide(L)'
;MIFRKYQTYCDRLRQDKAFLTSNGRLSEQLVDKIILQLNRVYPQILTIKEAEKFRNPKAPLHSRLSNLIAHLQKKGDKPCQEFYRALQINAEHLYNNLPSRRRLKSTLQDMRSSKLLNYKTPSLTICLLLHHKKEAKSGLHKMDYPSHHR
;
A
#
# COMPACT_ATOMS: atom_id res chain seq x y z
N MET A 1 5.64 -11.16 -21.90
CA MET A 1 4.88 -11.22 -20.63
C MET A 1 5.45 -10.20 -19.66
N ILE A 2 4.73 -9.10 -19.39
CA ILE A 2 5.16 -8.11 -18.40
C ILE A 2 4.73 -8.62 -17.02
N PHE A 3 5.61 -9.33 -16.31
CA PHE A 3 5.44 -9.54 -14.88
C PHE A 3 5.53 -8.17 -14.19
N ARG A 4 4.39 -7.53 -13.95
CA ARG A 4 4.33 -6.37 -13.06
C ARG A 4 4.68 -6.86 -11.67
N LYS A 5 5.96 -6.75 -11.27
CA LYS A 5 6.33 -6.88 -9.86
C LYS A 5 5.49 -5.86 -9.09
N TYR A 6 4.58 -6.34 -8.25
CA TYR A 6 3.92 -5.50 -7.26
C TYR A 6 5.01 -4.85 -6.40
N GLN A 7 5.14 -3.54 -6.48
CA GLN A 7 6.14 -2.81 -5.69
C GLN A 7 5.69 -2.82 -4.23
N THR A 8 6.51 -3.39 -3.35
CA THR A 8 6.23 -3.44 -1.91
C THR A 8 6.26 -2.03 -1.31
N TYR A 9 5.64 -1.81 -0.15
CA TYR A 9 5.73 -0.53 0.55
C TYR A 9 7.18 -0.21 0.95
N CYS A 10 7.99 -1.21 1.32
CA CYS A 10 9.39 -0.94 1.62
C CYS A 10 10.23 -0.57 0.39
N ASP A 11 9.93 -1.12 -0.80
CA ASP A 11 10.55 -0.69 -2.05
C ASP A 11 10.20 0.76 -2.39
N ARG A 12 8.92 1.12 -2.21
CA ARG A 12 8.47 2.51 -2.35
C ARG A 12 9.18 3.42 -1.36
N LEU A 13 9.30 3.00 -0.10
CA LEU A 13 9.94 3.79 0.95
C LEU A 13 11.44 3.96 0.70
N ARG A 14 12.08 2.96 0.09
CA ARG A 14 13.49 3.06 -0.36
C ARG A 14 13.64 4.12 -1.45
N GLN A 15 12.72 4.13 -2.41
CA GLN A 15 12.70 5.13 -3.49
C GLN A 15 12.41 6.54 -2.95
N ASP A 16 11.48 6.68 -2.02
CA ASP A 16 11.05 7.98 -1.49
C ASP A 16 11.99 8.53 -0.42
N LYS A 17 12.95 7.73 0.10
CA LYS A 17 13.84 8.11 1.20
C LYS A 17 14.53 9.46 0.95
N ALA A 18 15.20 9.63 -0.18
CA ALA A 18 15.91 10.87 -0.50
C ALA A 18 14.96 12.09 -0.59
N PHE A 19 13.75 11.89 -1.10
CA PHE A 19 12.72 12.92 -1.18
C PHE A 19 12.20 13.33 0.20
N LEU A 20 12.00 12.36 1.10
CA LEU A 20 11.52 12.59 2.46
C LEU A 20 12.58 13.23 3.35
N THR A 21 13.85 12.86 3.19
CA THR A 21 14.96 13.40 4.00
C THR A 21 15.54 14.69 3.45
N SER A 22 15.13 15.15 2.27
CA SER A 22 15.57 16.45 1.74
C SER A 22 15.16 17.59 2.69
N ASN A 23 16.06 18.57 2.86
CA ASN A 23 15.84 19.69 3.77
C ASN A 23 14.49 20.39 3.52
N GLY A 24 13.76 20.68 4.59
CA GLY A 24 12.49 21.40 4.56
C GLY A 24 11.27 20.58 4.12
N ARG A 25 11.41 19.29 3.79
CA ARG A 25 10.27 18.46 3.36
C ARG A 25 9.41 17.96 4.52
N LEU A 26 10.05 17.61 5.63
CA LEU A 26 9.39 17.25 6.88
C LEU A 26 9.91 18.16 7.98
N SER A 27 9.00 18.79 8.72
CA SER A 27 9.34 19.56 9.91
C SER A 27 9.46 18.65 11.14
N GLU A 28 10.14 19.12 12.19
CA GLU A 28 10.23 18.42 13.49
C GLU A 28 8.85 17.98 13.98
N GLN A 29 7.90 18.91 14.02
CA GLN A 29 6.54 18.67 14.49
C GLN A 29 5.82 17.58 13.68
N LEU A 30 6.06 17.52 12.38
CA LEU A 30 5.43 16.53 11.52
C LEU A 30 6.04 15.14 11.72
N VAL A 31 7.36 15.04 11.84
CA VAL A 31 8.05 13.78 12.15
C VAL A 31 7.59 13.27 13.52
N ASP A 32 7.47 14.16 14.50
CA ASP A 32 6.95 13.86 15.82
C ASP A 32 5.55 13.26 15.79
N LYS A 33 4.63 13.86 15.03
CA LYS A 33 3.27 13.34 14.84
C LYS A 33 3.27 11.98 14.17
N ILE A 34 4.10 11.77 13.15
CA ILE A 34 4.24 10.47 12.47
C ILE A 34 4.74 9.40 13.45
N ILE A 35 5.76 9.70 14.27
CA ILE A 35 6.28 8.77 15.27
C ILE A 35 5.21 8.40 16.29
N LEU A 36 4.43 9.38 16.77
CA LEU A 36 3.35 9.13 17.72
C LEU A 36 2.24 8.27 17.11
N GLN A 37 1.87 8.48 15.85
CA GLN A 37 0.91 7.63 15.15
C GLN A 37 1.40 6.18 15.09
N LEU A 38 2.66 5.97 14.72
CA LEU A 38 3.27 4.64 14.66
C LEU A 38 3.43 3.97 16.03
N ASN A 39 3.48 4.74 17.11
CA ASN A 39 3.58 4.23 18.48
C ASN A 39 2.22 3.95 19.13
N ARG A 40 1.20 4.74 18.85
CA ARG A 40 -0.07 4.71 19.61
C ARG A 40 -1.21 4.02 18.89
N VAL A 41 -1.18 3.98 17.56
CA VAL A 41 -2.28 3.42 16.77
C VAL A 41 -2.06 1.94 16.50
N TYR A 42 -3.12 1.13 16.60
CA TYR A 42 -3.06 -0.28 16.23
C TYR A 42 -2.97 -0.44 14.70
N PRO A 43 -2.06 -1.26 14.18
CA PRO A 43 -1.05 -2.03 14.89
C PRO A 43 0.12 -1.16 15.37
N GLN A 44 0.55 -1.32 16.62
CA GLN A 44 1.69 -0.57 17.17
C GLN A 44 2.97 -1.00 16.43
N ILE A 45 3.55 -0.07 15.69
CA ILE A 45 4.76 -0.29 14.89
C ILE A 45 6.02 0.01 15.69
N LEU A 46 6.00 1.07 16.50
CA LEU A 46 7.13 1.49 17.34
C LEU A 46 6.80 1.24 18.81
N THR A 47 7.73 0.62 19.51
CA THR A 47 7.68 0.56 20.98
C THR A 47 7.87 1.95 21.58
N ILE A 48 7.53 2.11 22.86
CA ILE A 48 7.74 3.38 23.59
C ILE A 48 9.20 3.82 23.51
N LYS A 49 10.14 2.90 23.76
CA LYS A 49 11.60 3.16 23.68
C LYS A 49 12.06 3.59 22.29
N GLU A 50 11.54 2.95 21.24
CA GLU A 50 11.86 3.33 19.86
C GLU A 50 11.32 4.73 19.53
N ALA A 51 10.09 5.04 19.96
CA ALA A 51 9.47 6.34 19.74
C ALA A 51 10.23 7.47 20.45
N GLU A 52 10.63 7.26 21.71
CA GLU A 52 11.47 8.21 22.46
C GLU A 52 12.80 8.47 21.75
N LYS A 53 13.47 7.40 21.27
CA LYS A 53 14.73 7.50 20.53
C LYS A 53 14.58 8.36 19.27
N PHE A 54 13.54 8.14 18.47
CA PHE A 54 13.33 8.87 17.21
C PHE A 54 12.80 10.30 17.41
N ARG A 55 12.35 10.64 18.62
CA ARG A 55 11.91 11.99 19.01
C ARG A 55 12.96 12.77 19.82
N ASN A 56 14.17 12.23 19.99
CA ASN A 56 15.21 12.89 20.79
C ASN A 56 15.65 14.23 20.16
N PRO A 57 15.37 15.38 20.79
CA PRO A 57 15.70 16.70 20.23
C PRO A 57 17.20 16.95 20.15
N LYS A 58 18.04 16.19 20.87
CA LYS A 58 19.50 16.31 20.83
C LYS A 58 20.10 15.77 19.54
N ALA A 59 19.36 14.97 18.77
CA ALA A 59 19.83 14.40 17.51
C ALA A 59 19.26 15.17 16.31
N PRO A 60 20.05 15.42 15.24
CA PRO A 60 19.57 16.10 14.05
C PRO A 60 18.35 15.41 13.42
N LEU A 61 17.37 16.20 12.97
CA LEU A 61 16.15 15.71 12.32
C LEU A 61 16.44 14.74 11.18
N HIS A 62 17.35 15.14 10.28
CA HIS A 62 17.73 14.34 9.12
C HIS A 62 18.21 12.94 9.53
N SER A 63 19.05 12.86 10.56
CA SER A 63 19.59 11.60 11.08
C SER A 63 18.50 10.76 11.73
N ARG A 64 17.63 11.36 12.55
CA ARG A 64 16.50 10.64 13.18
C ARG A 64 15.54 10.09 12.15
N LEU A 65 15.16 10.88 11.16
CA LEU A 65 14.28 10.47 10.07
C LEU A 65 14.91 9.38 9.20
N SER A 66 16.18 9.53 8.83
CA SER A 66 16.92 8.51 8.06
C SER A 66 16.97 7.17 8.80
N ASN A 67 17.21 7.21 10.11
CA ASN A 67 17.26 6.04 10.98
C ASN A 67 15.87 5.41 11.18
N LEU A 68 14.82 6.22 11.32
CA LEU A 68 13.43 5.75 11.38
C LEU A 68 13.07 4.98 10.10
N ILE A 69 13.35 5.55 8.93
CA ILE A 69 13.06 4.91 7.64
C ILE A 69 13.80 3.58 7.51
N ALA A 70 15.10 3.54 7.84
CA ALA A 70 15.89 2.31 7.79
C ALA A 70 15.36 1.25 8.77
N HIS A 71 14.94 1.68 9.97
CA HIS A 71 14.37 0.80 10.98
C HIS A 71 13.05 0.17 10.52
N LEU A 72 12.15 0.95 9.92
CA LEU A 72 10.89 0.44 9.37
C LEU A 72 11.12 -0.57 8.23
N GLN A 73 12.07 -0.27 7.33
CA GLN A 73 12.44 -1.18 6.24
C GLN A 73 12.98 -2.52 6.77
N LYS A 74 13.74 -2.50 7.87
CA LYS A 74 14.23 -3.71 8.52
C LYS A 74 13.13 -4.54 9.17
N LYS A 75 12.08 -3.90 9.70
CA LYS A 75 10.93 -4.59 10.32
C LYS A 75 9.98 -5.24 9.29
N GLY A 76 10.00 -4.76 8.06
CA GLY A 76 9.25 -5.37 6.95
C GLY A 76 8.12 -4.49 6.41
N ASP A 77 7.33 -5.07 5.51
CA ASP A 77 6.45 -4.30 4.63
C ASP A 77 5.28 -3.59 5.34
N LYS A 78 4.70 -4.25 6.35
CA LYS A 78 3.60 -3.68 7.14
C LYS A 78 3.98 -2.39 7.89
N PRO A 79 5.13 -2.32 8.60
CA PRO A 79 5.67 -1.05 9.11
C PRO A 79 5.86 0.03 8.05
N CYS A 80 6.37 -0.33 6.85
CA CYS A 80 6.50 0.60 5.73
C CYS A 80 5.12 1.13 5.28
N GLN A 81 4.10 0.27 5.22
CA GLN A 81 2.72 0.66 4.89
C GLN A 81 2.12 1.63 5.91
N GLU A 82 2.24 1.33 7.21
CA GLU A 82 1.72 2.21 8.27
C GLU A 82 2.43 3.56 8.31
N PHE A 83 3.71 3.63 7.93
CA PHE A 83 4.39 4.91 7.74
C PHE A 83 3.71 5.76 6.66
N TYR A 84 3.35 5.17 5.52
CA TYR A 84 2.61 5.88 4.49
C TYR A 84 1.22 6.32 4.97
N ARG A 85 0.54 5.51 5.78
CA ARG A 85 -0.75 5.88 6.38
C ARG A 85 -0.60 7.06 7.34
N ALA A 86 0.39 7.02 8.24
CA ALA A 86 0.69 8.13 9.14
C ALA A 86 1.08 9.39 8.38
N LEU A 87 1.88 9.27 7.31
CA LEU A 87 2.27 10.38 6.45
C LEU A 87 1.07 10.99 5.73
N GLN A 88 0.15 10.17 5.22
CA GLN A 88 -1.07 10.62 4.57
C GLN A 88 -1.97 11.41 5.54
N ILE A 89 -2.14 10.92 6.78
CA ILE A 89 -2.97 11.58 7.79
C ILE A 89 -2.40 12.95 8.18
N ASN A 90 -1.08 13.07 8.32
CA ASN A 90 -0.45 14.27 8.88
C ASN A 90 0.06 15.26 7.82
N ALA A 91 0.31 14.80 6.59
CA ALA A 91 0.83 15.61 5.50
C ALA A 91 0.38 15.06 4.14
N GLU A 92 -0.94 15.06 3.92
CA GLU A 92 -1.54 14.55 2.69
C GLU A 92 -0.94 15.16 1.41
N HIS A 93 -0.69 16.48 1.41
CA HIS A 93 -0.07 17.15 0.27
C HIS A 93 1.32 16.57 -0.06
N LEU A 94 2.15 16.32 0.95
CA LEU A 94 3.47 15.71 0.76
C LEU A 94 3.33 14.26 0.28
N TYR A 95 2.43 13.49 0.90
CA TYR A 95 2.12 12.11 0.52
C TYR A 95 1.70 11.97 -0.96
N ASN A 96 0.87 12.89 -1.45
CA ASN A 96 0.41 12.91 -2.84
C ASN A 96 1.51 13.27 -3.84
N ASN A 97 2.58 13.90 -3.38
CA ASN A 97 3.71 14.33 -4.19
C ASN A 97 4.89 13.36 -4.19
N LEU A 98 4.78 12.21 -3.50
CA LEU A 98 5.87 11.24 -3.42
C LEU A 98 6.23 10.64 -4.81
N PRO A 99 7.52 10.49 -5.12
CA PRO A 99 7.99 9.88 -6.37
C PRO A 99 7.35 8.51 -6.64
N SER A 100 7.22 7.66 -5.63
CA SER A 100 6.59 6.34 -5.75
C SER A 100 5.11 6.42 -6.15
N ARG A 101 4.39 7.49 -5.82
CA ARG A 101 2.98 7.70 -6.23
C ARG A 101 2.84 8.30 -7.62
N ARG A 102 3.74 9.22 -8.02
CA ARG A 102 3.69 9.84 -9.36
C ARG A 102 3.90 8.82 -10.49
N ARG A 103 4.75 7.81 -10.26
CA ARG A 103 4.94 6.69 -11.21
C ARG A 103 3.70 5.80 -11.35
N LEU A 104 2.93 5.62 -10.26
CA LEU A 104 1.68 4.87 -10.31
C LEU A 104 0.59 5.64 -11.08
N LYS A 105 0.49 6.95 -10.87
CA LYS A 105 -0.48 7.81 -11.58
C LYS A 105 -0.20 7.88 -13.08
N SER A 106 1.05 8.08 -13.49
CA SER A 106 1.44 8.04 -14.91
C SER A 106 1.09 6.69 -15.53
N THR A 107 1.45 5.58 -14.90
CA THR A 107 1.09 4.24 -15.42
C THR A 107 -0.43 4.02 -15.55
N LEU A 108 -1.24 4.50 -14.60
CA LEU A 108 -2.71 4.42 -14.69
C LEU A 108 -3.30 5.37 -15.73
N GLN A 109 -2.69 6.54 -15.91
CA GLN A 109 -3.09 7.51 -16.91
C GLN A 109 -2.71 7.03 -18.31
N ASP A 110 -1.54 6.43 -18.48
CA ASP A 110 -1.11 5.77 -19.71
C ASP A 110 -2.06 4.61 -20.07
N MET A 111 -2.54 3.84 -19.07
CA MET A 111 -3.59 2.84 -19.30
C MET A 111 -4.96 3.42 -19.69
N ARG A 112 -5.32 4.59 -19.16
CA ARG A 112 -6.57 5.27 -19.51
C ARG A 112 -6.47 5.88 -20.92
N SER A 113 -5.32 6.45 -21.26
CA SER A 113 -5.02 6.98 -22.58
C SER A 113 -4.90 5.87 -23.63
N SER A 114 -4.34 4.71 -23.30
CA SER A 114 -4.25 3.56 -24.22
C SER A 114 -5.62 2.92 -24.52
N LYS A 115 -6.63 3.15 -23.68
CA LYS A 115 -8.02 2.74 -23.96
C LYS A 115 -8.72 3.68 -24.95
N LEU A 116 -8.30 4.94 -25.11
CA LEU A 116 -8.98 5.89 -26.00
C LEU A 116 -8.57 5.81 -27.49
N LEU A 117 -7.63 4.94 -27.86
CA LEU A 117 -7.16 4.80 -29.25
C LEU A 117 -7.51 3.47 -29.92
N ASN A 118 -8.33 2.61 -29.31
CA ASN A 118 -8.76 1.39 -30.01
C ASN A 118 -10.11 0.81 -29.54
N TYR A 119 -11.16 1.60 -29.66
CA TYR A 119 -12.53 1.08 -29.75
C TYR A 119 -13.07 1.29 -31.17
N LYS A 120 -12.43 0.63 -32.14
CA LYS A 120 -13.15 0.21 -33.34
C LYS A 120 -13.96 -1.01 -32.91
N THR A 121 -15.26 -0.83 -32.80
CA THR A 121 -16.24 -1.87 -32.50
C THR A 121 -16.09 -3.07 -33.45
N PRO A 122 -16.26 -4.29 -32.91
CA PRO A 122 -17.35 -5.10 -33.45
C PRO A 122 -18.30 -5.56 -32.34
N SER A 123 -19.57 -5.22 -32.55
CA SER A 123 -20.81 -5.79 -32.03
C SER A 123 -20.82 -6.41 -30.62
N LEU A 124 -21.55 -5.75 -29.72
CA LEU A 124 -21.94 -6.21 -28.38
C LEU A 124 -22.78 -7.50 -28.34
N THR A 125 -23.05 -8.16 -29.48
CA THR A 125 -23.91 -9.36 -29.54
C THR A 125 -23.22 -10.66 -29.10
N ILE A 126 -21.90 -10.73 -29.00
CA ILE A 126 -21.22 -12.03 -28.76
C ILE A 126 -20.98 -12.35 -27.27
N CYS A 127 -20.93 -11.37 -26.36
CA CYS A 127 -20.61 -11.66 -24.96
C CYS A 127 -21.79 -12.19 -24.10
N LEU A 128 -23.05 -12.11 -24.57
CA LEU A 128 -24.18 -12.69 -23.81
C LEU A 128 -24.44 -14.18 -24.10
N LEU A 129 -23.84 -14.76 -25.15
CA LEU A 129 -24.09 -16.16 -25.54
C LEU A 129 -23.09 -17.18 -24.97
N LEU A 130 -22.06 -16.75 -24.24
CA LEU A 130 -21.03 -17.64 -23.68
C LEU A 130 -21.08 -17.82 -22.15
N HIS A 131 -22.14 -17.35 -21.48
CA HIS A 131 -22.29 -17.51 -20.02
C HIS A 131 -23.46 -18.40 -19.57
N HIS A 132 -24.11 -19.13 -20.48
CA HIS A 132 -25.27 -19.99 -20.13
C HIS A 132 -25.17 -21.47 -20.52
N LYS A 133 -23.99 -21.98 -20.89
CA LYS A 133 -23.86 -23.39 -21.35
C LYS A 133 -22.64 -24.11 -20.79
N LYS A 134 -22.49 -24.12 -19.48
CA LYS A 134 -21.74 -25.14 -18.74
C LYS A 134 -22.22 -25.10 -17.30
N GLU A 135 -23.21 -25.94 -17.00
CA GLU A 135 -23.52 -26.57 -15.71
C GLU A 135 -24.85 -27.32 -15.91
N ALA A 136 -24.78 -28.38 -16.72
CA ALA A 136 -25.84 -29.35 -16.83
C ALA A 136 -25.22 -30.75 -16.97
N LYS A 137 -25.36 -31.52 -15.88
CA LYS A 137 -25.46 -32.98 -15.79
C LYS A 137 -24.17 -33.82 -15.70
N SER A 138 -23.88 -34.21 -14.47
CA SER A 138 -23.64 -35.62 -14.06
C SER A 138 -23.96 -35.72 -12.55
N GLY A 139 -25.13 -36.19 -12.14
CA GLY A 139 -25.37 -37.61 -11.83
C GLY A 139 -25.09 -37.87 -10.34
N LEU A 140 -26.07 -37.65 -9.45
CA LEU A 140 -26.93 -38.67 -8.83
C LEU A 140 -26.18 -39.71 -7.97
N HIS A 141 -26.07 -39.46 -6.66
CA HIS A 141 -26.13 -40.53 -5.67
C HIS A 141 -26.78 -40.02 -4.37
N LYS A 142 -27.91 -40.63 -4.00
CA LYS A 142 -28.58 -40.50 -2.71
C LYS A 142 -27.76 -41.26 -1.65
N MET A 143 -27.63 -40.73 -0.45
CA MET A 143 -27.29 -41.51 0.75
C MET A 143 -27.84 -40.79 1.99
N ASP A 144 -28.51 -41.58 2.83
CA ASP A 144 -29.43 -41.25 3.90
C ASP A 144 -28.85 -40.52 5.12
N TYR A 145 -29.70 -39.74 5.79
CA TYR A 145 -29.52 -39.24 7.16
C TYR A 145 -29.83 -40.35 8.18
N PRO A 146 -28.99 -40.57 9.21
CA PRO A 146 -29.43 -41.17 10.45
C PRO A 146 -29.74 -40.09 11.49
N SER A 147 -31.00 -40.04 11.90
CA SER A 147 -31.42 -39.55 13.20
C SER A 147 -30.78 -40.39 14.29
N HIS A 148 -30.14 -39.76 15.27
CA HIS A 148 -30.00 -40.38 16.60
C HIS A 148 -30.20 -39.35 17.71
N HIS A 149 -31.23 -39.66 18.50
CA HIS A 149 -31.43 -39.31 19.89
C HIS A 149 -30.12 -39.17 20.68
N ARG A 150 -30.05 -38.10 21.47
CA ARG A 150 -29.92 -38.23 22.92
C ARG A 150 -30.56 -37.04 23.62
#